data_AF-A0A735Q3K7-F1
#
_entry.id   AF-A0A735Q3K7-F1
#
_cell.length_a   1.000
_cell.length_b   1.000
_cell.length_c   1.000
_cell.angle_alpha   90.00
_cell.angle_beta   90.00
_cell.angle_gamma   90.00
#
_symmetry.space_group_name_H-M   'P 1'
#
loop_
_entity.id
_entity.type
_entity.pdbx_description
1 polymer ?
#
loop_
_entity_poly.entity_id
_entity_poly.type
_entity_poly.pdbx_seq_one_letter_code
_entity_poly.pdbx_strand_id
1 'polypeptide(L)'
;VHCMTGMACTDDTRQKAAALYERYLTHPLVSPHINNGLFGDYDGSPDWTTRHADNFLLLSSRTSDMAMMLSADTLLTMLNPTPDTAWDRFYLLRGGENVSTAQIS
;
A
#
# COMPACT_ATOMS: atom_id res chain seq x y z
N VAL A 1 -4.57 5.04 -5.36
CA VAL A 1 -3.78 4.52 -6.51
C VAL A 1 -4.01 5.31 -7.81
N HIS A 2 -5.24 5.48 -8.30
CA HIS A 2 -5.50 6.08 -9.63
C HIS A 2 -4.97 7.51 -9.81
N CYS A 3 -5.05 8.38 -8.80
CA CYS A 3 -4.45 9.72 -8.89
C CYS A 3 -2.93 9.68 -9.06
N MET A 4 -2.26 8.65 -8.51
CA MET A 4 -0.81 8.49 -8.55
C MET A 4 -0.34 7.74 -9.81
N THR A 5 -1.22 7.02 -10.51
CA THR A 5 -0.83 6.16 -11.64
C THR A 5 -1.50 6.53 -12.97
N GLY A 6 -2.62 7.24 -12.95
CA GLY A 6 -3.36 7.65 -14.14
C GLY A 6 -2.58 8.64 -14.99
N MET A 7 -2.44 8.38 -16.30
CA MET A 7 -1.66 9.24 -17.20
C MET A 7 -2.25 10.65 -17.37
N ALA A 8 -3.56 10.79 -17.21
CA ALA A 8 -4.27 12.07 -17.35
C ALA A 8 -4.29 12.92 -16.06
N CYS A 9 -3.77 12.42 -14.94
CA CYS A 9 -3.73 13.17 -13.70
C CYS A 9 -2.66 14.26 -13.74
N THR A 10 -3.09 15.51 -13.48
CA THR A 10 -2.19 16.66 -13.36
C THR A 10 -1.27 16.53 -12.16
N ASP A 11 -0.15 17.25 -12.17
CA ASP A 11 0.79 17.27 -11.04
C ASP A 11 0.13 17.78 -9.75
N ASP A 12 -0.76 18.78 -9.85
CA ASP A 12 -1.57 19.26 -8.72
C ASP A 12 -2.45 18.15 -8.12
N THR A 13 -3.06 17.31 -8.97
CA THR A 13 -3.85 16.16 -8.51
C THR A 13 -2.98 15.14 -7.79
N ARG A 14 -1.78 14.86 -8.31
CA ARG A 14 -0.82 13.94 -7.69
C ARG A 14 -0.33 14.46 -6.35
N GLN A 15 0.04 15.74 -6.27
CA GLN A 15 0.48 16.39 -5.03
C GLN A 15 -0.61 16.37 -3.96
N LYS A 16 -1.85 16.70 -4.32
CA LYS A 16 -2.98 16.63 -3.39
C LYS A 16 -3.24 15.21 -2.90
N ALA A 17 -3.15 14.22 -3.79
CA ALA A 17 -3.32 12.82 -3.43
C ALA A 17 -2.20 12.34 -2.48
N ALA A 18 -0.94 12.70 -2.74
CA ALA A 18 0.19 12.40 -1.87
C ALA A 18 0.01 13.03 -0.48
N ALA A 19 -0.34 14.31 -0.41
CA ALA A 19 -0.55 15.00 0.86
C ALA A 19 -1.73 14.43 1.67
N LEU A 20 -2.81 13.99 1.01
CA LEU A 20 -3.91 13.29 1.69
C LEU A 20 -3.46 11.92 2.20
N TYR A 21 -2.61 11.22 1.44
CA TYR A 21 -2.11 9.92 1.83
C TYR A 21 -1.12 10.00 3.01
N GLU A 22 -0.28 11.04 3.07
CA GLU A 22 0.54 11.32 4.25
C GLU A 22 -0.31 11.50 5.51
N ARG A 23 -1.43 12.24 5.42
CA ARG A 23 -2.38 12.37 6.53
C ARG A 23 -2.98 11.03 6.94
N TYR A 24 -3.30 10.17 5.98
CA TYR A 24 -3.77 8.82 6.25
C TYR A 24 -2.73 8.00 7.02
N LEU A 25 -1.46 8.06 6.64
CA LEU A 25 -0.36 7.34 7.32
C LEU A 25 -0.15 7.81 8.76
N THR A 26 -0.39 9.09 9.06
CA THR A 26 -0.34 9.61 10.44
C THR A 26 -1.54 9.20 11.31
N HIS A 27 -2.57 8.58 10.74
CA HIS A 27 -3.76 8.19 11.49
C HIS A 27 -3.41 7.11 12.53
N PRO A 28 -3.88 7.18 13.80
CA PRO A 28 -3.49 6.25 14.86
C PRO A 28 -3.81 4.77 14.61
N LEU A 29 -4.75 4.48 13.69
CA LEU A 29 -5.06 3.11 13.26
C LEU A 29 -4.18 2.59 12.12
N VAL A 30 -3.42 3.48 11.47
CA VAL A 30 -2.58 3.17 10.31
C VAL A 30 -1.11 3.17 10.69
N SER A 31 -0.67 4.18 11.45
CA SER A 31 0.73 4.33 11.83
C SER A 31 1.36 3.10 12.52
N PRO A 32 0.64 2.29 13.32
CA PRO A 32 1.23 1.08 13.89
C PRO A 32 1.58 0.01 12.86
N HIS A 33 1.03 0.09 11.64
CA HIS A 33 1.29 -0.86 10.55
C HIS A 33 2.44 -0.43 9.65
N ILE A 34 3.03 0.75 9.85
CA ILE A 34 4.16 1.22 9.07
C ILE A 34 5.41 0.48 9.54
N ASN A 35 5.96 -0.36 8.66
CA ASN A 35 7.19 -1.10 8.91
C ASN A 35 8.36 -0.42 8.18
N ASN A 36 9.24 0.28 8.90
CA ASN A 36 10.37 1.02 8.33
C ASN A 36 11.41 0.12 7.62
N GLY A 37 11.33 -1.21 7.75
CA GLY A 37 12.18 -2.14 6.98
C GLY A 37 11.61 -2.52 5.61
N LEU A 38 10.36 -2.13 5.30
CA LEU A 38 9.64 -2.62 4.11
C LEU A 38 8.84 -1.54 3.38
N PHE A 39 8.23 -0.61 4.12
CA PHE A 39 7.27 0.34 3.56
C PHE A 39 7.95 1.46 2.77
N GLY A 40 7.47 1.70 1.55
CA GLY A 40 7.83 2.85 0.72
C GLY A 40 9.33 3.10 0.60
N ASP A 41 9.79 4.20 1.20
CA ASP A 41 11.19 4.67 1.19
C ASP A 41 12.06 4.12 2.33
N TYR A 42 11.52 3.21 3.15
CA TYR A 42 12.14 2.64 4.34
C TYR A 42 12.34 3.63 5.51
N ASP A 43 11.75 4.82 5.46
CA ASP A 43 11.73 5.80 6.55
C ASP A 43 10.30 6.21 6.95
N GLY A 44 9.34 5.34 6.62
CA GLY A 44 7.94 5.50 6.98
C GLY A 44 7.13 6.39 6.04
N SER A 45 7.70 6.77 4.88
CA SER A 45 6.99 7.51 3.83
C SER A 45 6.89 6.70 2.53
N PRO A 46 5.92 6.97 1.66
CA PRO A 46 5.85 6.33 0.35
C PRO A 46 6.94 6.87 -0.59
N ASP A 47 7.55 5.99 -1.38
CA ASP A 47 8.39 6.39 -2.52
C ASP A 47 7.54 6.49 -3.80
N TRP A 48 7.04 7.70 -4.08
CA TRP A 48 6.24 7.97 -5.27
C TRP A 48 7.03 8.00 -6.59
N THR A 49 8.37 7.88 -6.55
CA THR A 49 9.20 7.92 -7.76
C THR A 49 9.15 6.60 -8.55
N THR A 50 8.74 5.52 -7.89
CA THR A 50 8.60 4.18 -8.49
C THR A 50 7.24 3.54 -8.17
N ARG A 51 6.77 2.70 -9.08
CA ARG A 51 5.53 1.92 -8.88
C ARG A 51 5.76 0.60 -8.16
N HIS A 52 7.02 0.18 -8.05
CA HIS A 52 7.43 -1.08 -7.44
C HIS A 52 7.59 -0.97 -5.92
N ALA A 53 7.74 0.24 -5.37
CA ALA A 53 7.79 0.44 -3.92
C ALA A 53 6.44 0.12 -3.28
N ASP A 54 6.48 -0.51 -2.11
CA ASP A 54 5.32 -0.91 -1.34
C ASP A 54 4.71 0.29 -0.60
N ASN A 55 4.04 1.14 -1.37
CA ASN A 55 3.51 2.43 -0.94
C ASN A 55 2.12 2.36 -0.33
N PHE A 56 1.39 1.26 -0.54
CA PHE A 56 -0.02 1.15 -0.15
C PHE A 56 -0.20 0.29 1.08
N LEU A 57 -0.89 0.84 2.10
CA LEU A 57 -1.38 0.15 3.28
C LEU A 57 -2.91 0.14 3.26
N LEU A 58 -3.51 -1.03 3.26
CA LEU A 58 -4.96 -1.23 3.29
C LEU A 58 -5.35 -1.87 4.63
N LEU A 59 -6.16 -1.18 5.43
CA LEU A 59 -6.67 -1.73 6.69
C LEU A 59 -7.70 -2.83 6.43
N SER A 60 -7.68 -3.87 7.26
CA SER A 60 -8.72 -4.90 7.27
C SER A 60 -10.07 -4.29 7.65
N SER A 61 -11.14 -4.71 6.96
CA SER A 61 -12.51 -4.30 7.27
C SER A 61 -13.12 -5.07 8.45
N ARG A 62 -12.41 -6.05 9.00
CA ARG A 62 -12.88 -6.93 10.08
C ARG A 62 -12.12 -6.76 11.39
N THR A 63 -10.81 -6.53 11.31
CA THR A 63 -9.95 -6.42 12.49
C THR A 63 -8.99 -5.23 12.33
N SER A 64 -8.81 -4.44 13.38
CA SER A 64 -7.99 -3.22 13.33
C SER A 64 -6.49 -3.50 13.39
N ASP A 65 -6.10 -4.71 13.78
CA ASP A 65 -4.72 -5.15 13.95
C ASP A 65 -4.11 -5.69 12.65
N MET A 66 -4.89 -5.83 11.58
CA MET A 66 -4.43 -6.37 10.30
C MET A 66 -4.42 -5.30 9.20
N ALA A 67 -3.34 -5.31 8.43
CA ALA A 67 -3.22 -4.51 7.22
C ALA A 67 -2.58 -5.33 6.09
N MET A 68 -2.83 -4.92 4.86
CA MET A 68 -2.15 -5.43 3.68
C MET A 68 -1.23 -4.34 3.14
N MET A 69 0.03 -4.68 2.86
CA MET A 69 1.01 -3.80 2.26
C MET A 69 1.45 -4.30 0.90
N LEU A 70 1.42 -3.44 -0.10
CA LEU A 70 1.71 -3.81 -1.49
C LEU A 70 2.06 -2.59 -2.37
N SER A 71 2.73 -2.89 -3.47
CA SER A 71 3.10 -1.91 -4.49
C SER A 71 1.93 -1.38 -5.32
N ALA A 72 2.16 -0.26 -6.01
CA ALA A 72 1.17 0.32 -6.92
C ALA A 72 0.83 -0.63 -8.08
N ASP A 73 1.85 -1.32 -8.62
CA ASP A 73 1.68 -2.25 -9.72
C ASP A 73 0.86 -3.48 -9.30
N THR A 74 1.18 -4.08 -8.15
CA THR A 74 0.38 -5.18 -7.61
C THR A 74 -1.06 -4.73 -7.39
N LEU A 75 -1.26 -3.59 -6.70
CA LEU A 75 -2.61 -3.10 -6.39
C LEU A 75 -3.44 -2.85 -7.65
N LEU A 76 -2.85 -2.30 -8.71
CA LEU A 76 -3.55 -2.11 -9.99
C LEU A 76 -4.00 -3.44 -10.60
N THR A 77 -3.12 -4.45 -10.60
CA THR A 77 -3.48 -5.78 -11.13
C THR A 77 -4.55 -6.47 -10.29
N MET A 78 -4.52 -6.35 -8.96
CA MET A 78 -5.55 -6.94 -8.10
C MET A 78 -6.92 -6.23 -8.21
N LEU A 79 -6.93 -4.92 -8.47
CA LEU A 79 -8.17 -4.14 -8.66
C LEU A 79 -8.81 -4.36 -10.04
N ASN A 80 -7.99 -4.57 -11.08
CA ASN A 80 -8.45 -4.85 -12.44
C ASN A 80 -7.69 -6.06 -13.01
N PRO A 81 -8.09 -7.29 -12.60
CA PRO A 81 -7.31 -8.48 -12.86
C PRO A 81 -7.31 -8.91 -14.33
N THR A 82 -6.17 -9.44 -14.74
CA THR A 82 -6.00 -10.27 -15.93
C THR A 82 -6.06 -11.75 -15.57
N PRO A 83 -6.20 -12.68 -16.54
CA PRO A 83 -6.26 -14.12 -16.27
C PRO A 83 -5.07 -14.65 -15.44
N ASP A 84 -3.89 -14.06 -15.58
CA ASP A 84 -2.65 -14.48 -14.93
C ASP A 84 -2.27 -13.61 -13.71
N THR A 85 -3.24 -12.87 -13.15
CA THR A 85 -2.97 -12.03 -11.97
C THR A 85 -2.62 -12.89 -10.76
N ALA A 86 -1.42 -12.65 -10.21
CA ALA A 86 -0.97 -13.28 -8.97
C ALA A 86 -1.62 -12.58 -7.76
N TRP A 87 -2.18 -13.36 -6.84
CA TRP A 87 -2.91 -12.86 -5.67
C TRP A 87 -2.10 -12.88 -4.38
N ASP A 88 -0.86 -13.38 -4.42
CA ASP A 88 0.03 -13.59 -3.29
C ASP A 88 1.17 -12.54 -3.20
N ARG A 89 1.17 -11.53 -4.07
CA ARG A 89 2.21 -10.50 -4.18
C ARG A 89 2.02 -9.33 -3.20
N PHE A 90 1.72 -9.64 -1.94
CA PHE A 90 1.53 -8.66 -0.89
C PHE A 90 2.14 -9.14 0.43
N TYR A 91 2.41 -8.20 1.34
CA TYR A 91 2.74 -8.51 2.73
C TYR A 91 1.49 -8.40 3.59
N LEU A 92 1.24 -9.41 4.42
CA LEU A 92 0.21 -9.34 5.44
C LEU A 92 0.85 -8.83 6.72
N LEU A 93 0.34 -7.73 7.26
CA LEU A 93 0.87 -7.12 8.48
C LEU A 93 -0.10 -7.36 9.63
N ARG A 94 0.45 -7.75 10.79
CA ARG A 94 -0.27 -7.74 12.07
C ARG A 94 0.47 -6.83 13.05
N GLY A 95 -0.10 -5.66 13.33
CA GLY A 95 0.52 -4.66 14.20
C GLY A 95 1.91 -4.22 13.73
N GLY A 96 2.11 -4.09 12.41
CA GLY A 96 3.38 -3.71 11.79
C GLY A 96 4.34 -4.85 11.47
N GLU A 97 4.11 -6.06 11.99
CA GLU A 97 4.95 -7.22 11.73
C GLU A 97 4.48 -8.02 10.51
N ASN A 98 5.41 -8.46 9.67
CA ASN A 98 5.10 -9.27 8.50
C ASN A 98 4.74 -10.71 8.90
N VAL A 99 3.57 -11.18 8.46
CA VAL A 99 3.04 -12.51 8.75
C VAL A 99 3.15 -13.39 7.52
N SER A 100 3.55 -14.64 7.71
CA SER A 100 3.58 -15.63 6.63
C SER A 100 2.19 -15.86 6.04
N THR A 101 2.09 -15.73 4.72
CA THR A 101 0.88 -16.00 3.94
C THR A 101 0.83 -17.42 3.36
N ALA A 102 1.91 -18.20 3.49
CA ALA A 102 2.08 -19.50 2.84
C ALA A 102 1.03 -20.56 3.24
N GLN A 103 0.32 -20.35 4.34
CA GLN A 103 -0.71 -21.27 4.87
C GLN A 103 -2.11 -20.65 4.90
N ILE A 104 -2.27 -19.44 4.36
CA ILE A 104 -3.56 -18.78 4.24
C ILE A 104 -4.12 -19.17 2.87
N SER A 105 -4.78 -20.33 2.83
CA SER A 105 -5.45 -20.89 1.63
C SER A 105 -6.95 -20.64 1.68
#